data_AF-A0A660YCB8-F1
#
_entry.id   AF-A0A660YCB8-F1
#
_cell.length_a   1.000
_cell.length_b   1.000
_cell.length_c   1.000
_cell.angle_alpha   90.00
_cell.angle_beta   90.00
_cell.angle_gamma   90.00
#
_symmetry.space_group_name_H-M   'P 1'
#
loop_
_entity.id
_entity.type
_entity.pdbx_description
1 polymer ?
#
loop_
_entity_poly.entity_id
_entity_poly.type
_entity_poly.pdbx_seq_one_letter_code
_entity_poly.pdbx_strand_id
1 'polypeptide(L)' 'RAGVKFKDADLLGLPIRITIGSRALKEGNVEIKPRNSSTVFRVPKTDAIARTVGMIREMEREFAL' A
#
# COMPACT_ATOMS: atom_id res chain seq x y z
N ARG A 1 -10.98 12.71 8.21
CA ARG A 1 -11.56 11.45 7.66
C ARG A 1 -10.54 10.76 6.78
N ALA A 2 -10.48 9.42 6.76
CA ALA A 2 -9.53 8.67 5.93
C ALA A 2 -9.66 8.99 4.43
N GLY A 3 -10.88 9.26 3.95
CA GLY A 3 -11.14 9.57 2.53
C GLY A 3 -10.38 10.78 1.98
N VAL A 4 -10.12 11.83 2.78
CA VAL A 4 -9.34 13.00 2.31
C VAL A 4 -7.88 12.60 2.06
N LYS A 5 -7.26 11.91 3.02
CA LYS A 5 -5.87 11.41 2.90
C LYS A 5 -5.70 10.43 1.74
N PHE A 6 -6.71 9.61 1.47
CA PHE A 6 -6.70 8.68 0.34
C PHE A 6 -6.73 9.43 -0.99
N LYS A 7 -7.61 10.44 -1.10
CA LYS A 7 -7.65 11.31 -2.27
C LYS A 7 -6.32 12.04 -2.47
N ASP A 8 -5.72 12.57 -1.42
CA ASP A 8 -4.44 13.28 -1.51
C ASP A 8 -3.30 12.36 -1.97
N ALA A 9 -3.22 11.14 -1.43
CA ALA A 9 -2.24 10.13 -1.87
C ALA A 9 -2.43 9.78 -3.35
N ASP A 10 -3.69 9.65 -3.78
CA ASP A 10 -4.07 9.35 -5.16
C ASP A 10 -3.86 10.58 -6.07
N LEU A 11 -3.92 11.81 -5.58
CA LEU A 11 -3.57 13.02 -6.36
C LEU A 11 -2.05 13.21 -6.49
N LEU A 12 -1.29 12.97 -5.43
CA LEU A 12 0.16 13.19 -5.38
C LEU A 12 0.99 12.17 -6.16
N GLY A 13 0.37 11.18 -6.80
CA GLY A 13 1.13 10.20 -7.58
C GLY A 13 1.76 9.08 -6.76
N LEU A 14 1.44 8.93 -5.46
CA LEU A 14 2.11 7.94 -4.62
C LEU A 14 1.88 6.51 -5.17
N PRO A 15 2.94 5.74 -5.45
CA PRO A 15 2.81 4.45 -6.14
C PRO A 15 2.17 3.37 -5.26
N ILE A 16 2.38 3.46 -3.94
CA ILE A 16 1.84 2.52 -2.95
C ILE A 16 1.28 3.30 -1.78
N ARG A 17 0.12 2.88 -1.29
CA ARG A 17 -0.50 3.38 -0.06
C ARG A 17 -0.55 2.27 0.98
N ILE A 18 -0.01 2.55 2.17
CA ILE A 18 -0.12 1.67 3.35
C ILE A 18 -1.11 2.29 4.33
N THR A 19 -2.12 1.54 4.75
CA THR A 19 -3.16 1.97 5.68
C THR A 19 -3.07 1.15 6.97
N ILE A 20 -2.96 1.86 8.09
CA ILE A 20 -2.96 1.29 9.44
C ILE A 20 -4.31 1.63 10.07
N GLY A 21 -5.27 0.72 9.92
CA GLY A 21 -6.61 0.83 10.51
C GLY A 21 -6.73 -0.02 11.78
N SER A 22 -7.53 0.43 12.74
CA SER A 22 -7.74 -0.27 14.02
C SER A 22 -8.23 -1.72 13.86
N ARG A 23 -9.04 -2.01 12.84
CA ARG A 23 -9.53 -3.36 12.54
C ARG A 23 -8.40 -4.29 12.07
N ALA A 24 -7.71 -3.91 11.00
CA ALA A 24 -6.61 -4.72 10.45
C ALA A 24 -5.49 -4.91 11.48
N LEU A 25 -5.18 -3.86 12.25
CA LEU A 25 -4.13 -3.91 13.26
C LEU A 25 -4.44 -4.89 14.40
N LYS A 26 -5.71 -4.99 14.83
CA LYS A 26 -6.16 -6.01 15.81
C LYS A 26 -5.97 -7.44 15.30
N GLU A 27 -6.09 -7.63 13.99
CA GLU A 27 -5.85 -8.90 13.31
C GLU A 27 -4.35 -9.13 12.99
N GLY A 28 -3.45 -8.24 13.45
CA GLY A 28 -2.01 -8.32 13.23
C GLY A 28 -1.54 -7.85 11.85
N ASN A 29 -2.42 -7.20 11.08
CA ASN A 29 -2.20 -6.85 9.68
C ASN A 29 -2.17 -5.34 9.43
N VAL A 30 -1.58 -4.97 8.29
CA VAL A 30 -1.73 -3.67 7.63
C VAL A 30 -2.34 -3.88 6.25
N GLU A 31 -2.87 -2.81 5.65
CA GLU A 31 -3.45 -2.86 4.31
C GLU A 31 -2.54 -2.12 3.32
N ILE A 32 -2.08 -2.78 2.27
CA ILE A 32 -1.21 -2.22 1.23
C ILE A 32 -1.98 -2.18 -0.09
N LYS A 33 -2.02 -1.03 -0.74
CA LYS A 33 -2.72 -0.81 -2.01
C LYS A 33 -1.78 -0.17 -3.05
N PRO A 34 -1.49 -0.83 -4.18
CA PRO A 34 -0.86 -0.20 -5.35
C PRO A 34 -1.76 0.87 -5.95
N ARG A 35 -1.19 1.93 -6.50
CA ARG A 35 -1.93 3.01 -7.17
C ARG A 35 -2.64 2.54 -8.43
N ASN A 36 -1.96 1.71 -9.23
CA ASN A 36 -2.45 1.19 -10.51
C ASN A 36 -3.47 0.04 -10.35
N SER A 37 -3.80 -0.34 -9.12
CA SER A 37 -4.69 -1.46 -8.83
C SER A 37 -5.77 -1.08 -7.82
N SER A 38 -6.96 -1.64 -7.98
CA SER A 38 -8.03 -1.55 -6.97
C SER A 38 -7.85 -2.58 -5.84
N THR A 39 -6.88 -3.51 -5.97
CA THR A 39 -6.64 -4.58 -5.01
C THR A 39 -5.99 -4.03 -3.74
N VAL A 40 -6.55 -4.43 -2.58
CA VAL A 40 -5.98 -4.15 -1.26
C VAL A 40 -5.45 -5.45 -0.68
N PHE A 41 -4.16 -5.49 -0.40
CA PHE A 41 -3.50 -6.63 0.23
C PHE A 41 -3.51 -6.46 1.74
N ARG A 42 -4.05 -7.44 2.47
CA ARG A 42 -3.81 -7.57 3.91
C ARG A 42 -2.49 -8.29 4.12
N VAL A 43 -1.58 -7.64 4.83
CA VAL A 43 -0.21 -8.11 5.02
C VAL A 43 0.09 -8.13 6.51
N PRO A 44 0.67 -9.21 7.07
CA PRO A 44 1.15 -9.19 8.43
C PRO A 44 2.02 -7.97 8.67
N LYS A 45 1.82 -7.28 9.81
CA LYS A 45 2.56 -6.03 10.08
C LYS A 45 4.08 -6.23 10.10
N THR A 46 4.55 -7.45 10.40
CA THR A 46 5.96 -7.85 10.39
C THR A 46 6.55 -7.86 8.97
N ASP A 47 5.71 -8.13 7.96
CA ASP A 47 6.14 -8.33 6.58
C ASP A 47 5.90 -7.09 5.74
N ALA A 48 5.29 -6.05 6.31
CA ALA A 48 4.86 -4.84 5.64
C ALA A 48 6.02 -4.20 4.85
N ILE A 49 7.19 -4.05 5.47
CA ILE A 49 8.38 -3.44 4.84
C ILE A 49 8.83 -4.28 3.64
N ALA A 50 9.05 -5.58 3.85
CA ALA A 50 9.53 -6.48 2.80
C ALA A 50 8.57 -6.51 1.61
N ARG A 51 7.26 -6.59 1.87
CA ARG A 51 6.22 -6.60 0.84
C ARG A 51 6.17 -5.27 0.07
N THR A 52 6.21 -4.12 0.76
CA THR A 52 6.21 -2.81 0.10
C THR A 52 7.45 -2.63 -0.77
N VAL A 53 8.65 -2.93 -0.27
CA VAL A 53 9.88 -2.81 -1.05
C VAL A 53 9.87 -3.75 -2.25
N GLY A 54 9.38 -4.99 -2.09
CA GLY A 54 9.20 -5.93 -3.18
C GLY A 54 8.30 -5.38 -4.29
N MET A 55 7.14 -4.83 -3.92
CA MET A 55 6.20 -4.20 -4.85
C MET A 55 6.81 -2.99 -5.57
N ILE A 56 7.56 -2.13 -4.88
CA ILE A 56 8.24 -0.99 -5.51
C ILE A 56 9.23 -1.50 -6.56
N ARG A 57 10.04 -2.50 -6.22
CA ARG A 57 11.01 -3.08 -7.17
C ARG A 57 10.35 -3.78 -8.35
N GLU A 58 9.20 -4.42 -8.15
CA GLU A 58 8.39 -5.00 -9.23
C GLU A 58 7.89 -3.90 -10.18
N MET A 59 7.36 -2.82 -9.65
CA MET A 59 6.94 -1.65 -10.44
C MET A 59 8.11 -1.02 -11.18
N GLU A 60 9.24 -0.78 -10.50
CA GLU A 60 10.45 -0.23 -11.13
C GLU A 60 10.90 -1.09 -12.31
N ARG A 61 10.84 -2.43 -12.21
CA ARG A 61 11.16 -3.33 -13.34
C ARG A 61 10.11 -3.32 -14.44
N GLU A 62 8.83 -3.16 -14.11
CA GLU A 62 7.75 -3.08 -15.09
C GLU A 62 7.83 -1.79 -15.92
N PHE A 63 8.25 -0.68 -15.29
CA PHE A 63 8.35 0.63 -15.91
C PHE A 63 9.75 0.96 -16.46
N ALA A 64 10.80 0.27 -16.03
CA ALA A 64 12.10 0.31 -16.66
C ALA A 64 12.06 -0.52 -17.96
N LEU A 65 11.96 0.17 -19.10
CA LEU A 65 12.14 -0.41 -20.43
C LEU A 65 13.47 -1.16 -20.55
#